data_AF-A0A7W0L656-F1
#
_entry.id   AF-A0A7W0L656-F1
#
_cell.length_a   1.000
_cell.length_b   1.000
_cell.length_c   1.000
_cell.angle_alpha   90.00
_cell.angle_beta   90.00
_cell.angle_gamma   90.00
#
_symmetry.space_group_name_H-M   'P 1'
#
loop_
_entity.id
_entity.type
_entity.pdbx_description
1 polymer ?
#
loop_
_entity_poly.entity_id
_entity_poly.type
_entity_poly.pdbx_seq_one_letter_code
_entity_poly.pdbx_strand_id
1 'polypeptide(L)'
;MANRVRVSLSHAVLDDHLLAQHQPPHYPRSPAHDQLRETSDFDVELARVVVKNVGRTPIKISGISFDVGRISPLALERRTIALAPIPFKGHATRAKARLEPFDETAVLLDVWAALHEALKAGRTVVLRASVQVSGQRSSTRSPWSQRWTVSPAQLSLRPWRSPEPATIAFEAVWRLLGLRQDAHFLATAIGLAVHSALENAPTMTVEDLSGLIEEQLRDVRVAADRDPPRRLSSLVTAHQVAEAFRVNGLGNLVTAPTVHHSP
;
A
#
# COMPACT_ATOMS: atom_id res chain seq x y z
N MET A 1 28.11 -3.67 18.84
CA MET A 1 27.63 -2.29 18.56
C MET A 1 26.17 -2.21 18.97
N ALA A 2 25.80 -1.31 19.88
CA ALA A 2 24.40 -1.09 20.25
C ALA A 2 23.60 -0.60 19.04
N ASN A 3 22.39 -1.14 18.85
CA ASN A 3 21.51 -0.78 17.74
C ASN A 3 21.00 0.66 17.93
N ARG A 4 21.58 1.62 17.21
CA ARG A 4 21.29 3.07 17.35
C ARG A 4 19.99 3.50 16.67
N VAL A 5 19.29 2.55 16.03
CA VAL A 5 18.09 2.82 15.25
C VAL A 5 16.96 1.95 15.77
N ARG A 6 15.80 2.57 15.99
CA ARG A 6 14.55 1.87 16.23
C ARG A 6 13.69 1.98 14.99
N VAL A 7 13.21 0.84 14.51
CA VAL A 7 12.28 0.76 13.37
C VAL A 7 10.95 0.25 13.91
N SER A 8 9.87 0.92 13.53
CA SER A 8 8.51 0.51 13.85
C SER A 8 7.72 0.24 12.59
N LEU A 9 6.90 -0.81 12.61
CA LEU A 9 5.91 -1.11 11.58
C LEU A 9 4.51 -1.01 12.20
N SER A 10 3.63 -0.28 11.52
CA SER A 10 2.24 -0.07 11.93
C SER A 10 1.31 -0.05 10.71
N HIS A 11 0.06 -0.46 10.91
CA HIS A 11 -0.94 -0.44 9.85
C HIS A 11 -1.38 1.01 9.63
N ALA A 12 -1.52 1.39 8.36
CA ALA A 12 -2.08 2.67 7.98
C ALA A 12 -3.14 2.44 6.91
N VAL A 13 -4.10 3.35 6.86
CA VAL A 13 -5.17 3.35 5.89
C VAL A 13 -5.24 4.74 5.29
N LEU A 14 -5.33 4.82 3.97
CA LEU A 14 -5.60 6.07 3.27
C LEU A 14 -7.03 5.99 2.74
N ASP A 15 -7.92 6.80 3.30
CA ASP A 15 -9.30 6.88 2.81
C ASP A 15 -9.40 7.73 1.52
N ASP A 16 -10.59 7.71 0.92
CA ASP A 16 -10.99 8.54 -0.22
C ASP A 16 -10.86 10.06 0.03
N HIS A 17 -10.92 10.50 1.29
CA HIS A 17 -10.65 11.88 1.70
C HIS A 17 -9.16 12.22 1.81
N LEU A 18 -8.28 11.29 1.45
CA LEU A 18 -6.83 11.43 1.57
C LEU A 18 -6.39 11.70 3.02
N LEU A 19 -7.07 11.10 4.00
CA LEU A 19 -6.66 11.10 5.39
C LEU A 19 -5.94 9.79 5.68
N ALA A 20 -4.66 9.90 6.04
CA ALA A 20 -3.88 8.75 6.48
C ALA A 20 -4.13 8.50 7.97
N GLN A 21 -4.99 7.53 8.26
CA GLN A 21 -5.16 7.01 9.61
C GLN A 21 -4.09 5.94 9.88
N HIS A 22 -3.57 5.87 11.10
CA HIS A 22 -2.54 4.89 11.42
C HIS A 22 -2.69 4.36 12.84
N GLN A 23 -2.45 3.07 13.00
CA GLN A 23 -2.43 2.45 14.32
C GLN A 23 -1.09 2.71 15.02
N PRO A 24 -1.08 2.92 16.35
CA PRO A 24 0.16 2.99 17.11
C PRO A 24 0.96 1.68 16.98
N PRO A 25 2.30 1.76 16.89
CA PRO A 25 3.14 0.57 16.93
C PRO A 25 3.23 0.04 18.38
N HIS A 26 2.39 -0.95 18.74
CA HIS A 26 2.31 -1.83 19.96
C HIS A 26 0.89 -1.84 20.57
N TYR A 27 0.23 -2.91 21.06
CA TYR A 27 0.51 -4.31 21.47
C TYR A 27 -0.63 -5.24 20.97
N PRO A 28 -0.42 -6.56 20.76
CA PRO A 28 -1.47 -7.48 20.31
C PRO A 28 -2.50 -7.74 21.41
N ARG A 29 -3.78 -7.82 21.04
CA ARG A 29 -4.96 -8.21 21.86
C ARG A 29 -5.75 -7.12 22.61
N SER A 30 -5.68 -5.84 22.22
CA SER A 30 -6.68 -4.88 22.73
C SER A 30 -7.83 -4.72 21.73
N PRO A 31 -9.11 -4.75 22.16
CA PRO A 31 -10.26 -4.37 21.33
C PRO A 31 -10.20 -2.91 20.83
N ALA A 32 -9.18 -2.13 21.19
CA ALA A 32 -8.78 -0.91 20.51
C ALA A 32 -8.33 -1.11 19.03
N HIS A 33 -8.47 -2.31 18.47
CA HIS A 33 -8.51 -2.58 17.02
C HIS A 33 -9.57 -1.75 16.26
N ASP A 34 -10.44 -1.06 17.00
CA ASP A 34 -11.62 -0.34 16.51
C ASP A 34 -11.35 1.08 15.97
N GLN A 35 -10.14 1.65 16.10
CA GLN A 35 -9.91 3.03 15.61
C GLN A 35 -9.89 3.16 14.08
N LEU A 36 -9.64 2.08 13.34
CA LEU A 36 -9.75 2.05 11.87
C LEU A 36 -11.12 1.52 11.41
N ARG A 37 -12.12 1.39 12.29
CA ARG A 37 -13.46 0.93 11.90
C ARG A 37 -14.33 2.04 11.30
N GLU A 38 -14.04 3.30 11.62
CA GLU A 38 -14.74 4.48 11.10
C GLU A 38 -14.01 5.08 9.88
N THR A 39 -13.35 4.25 9.07
CA THR A 39 -12.84 4.70 7.78
C THR A 39 -13.96 4.65 6.75
N SER A 40 -13.85 5.48 5.70
CA SER A 40 -14.68 5.33 4.50
C SER A 40 -14.70 3.87 4.04
N ASP A 41 -15.81 3.46 3.40
CA ASP A 41 -15.91 2.17 2.72
C ASP A 41 -14.79 2.03 1.66
N PHE A 42 -14.30 3.17 1.14
CA PHE A 42 -13.18 3.29 0.22
C PHE A 42 -11.91 3.71 0.92
N ASP A 43 -11.01 2.75 1.04
CA ASP A 43 -9.68 3.01 1.54
C ASP A 43 -8.66 2.06 0.94
N VAL A 44 -7.39 2.46 1.08
CA VAL A 44 -6.23 1.65 0.70
C VAL A 44 -5.41 1.34 1.94
N GLU A 45 -5.15 0.05 2.13
CA GLU A 45 -4.26 -0.43 3.18
C GLU A 45 -2.79 -0.15 2.84
N LEU A 46 -2.13 0.52 3.77
CA LEU A 46 -0.75 0.95 3.69
C LEU A 46 0.04 0.45 4.91
N ALA A 47 1.36 0.51 4.77
CA ALA A 47 2.28 0.31 5.87
C ALA A 47 2.95 1.63 6.24
N ARG A 48 2.76 2.06 7.49
CA ARG A 48 3.51 3.16 8.08
C ARG A 48 4.78 2.61 8.72
N VAL A 49 5.92 3.03 8.21
CA VAL A 49 7.23 2.69 8.75
C VAL A 49 7.84 3.93 9.39
N VAL A 50 8.14 3.85 10.70
CA VAL A 50 8.82 4.91 11.44
C VAL A 50 10.23 4.47 11.74
N VAL A 51 11.20 5.33 11.44
CA VAL A 51 12.61 5.12 11.78
C VAL A 51 13.04 6.23 12.71
N LYS A 52 13.47 5.86 13.91
CA LYS A 52 13.94 6.77 14.95
C LYS A 52 15.41 6.55 15.25
N ASN A 53 16.19 7.63 15.25
CA ASN A 53 17.55 7.62 15.77
C ASN A 53 17.49 7.68 17.30
N VAL A 54 17.77 6.57 17.99
CA VAL A 54 17.79 6.53 19.47
C VAL A 54 19.18 6.83 20.04
N GLY A 55 20.17 7.07 19.17
CA GLY A 55 21.53 7.38 19.55
C GLY A 55 21.79 8.88 19.70
N ARG A 56 22.96 9.21 20.26
CA ARG A 56 23.48 10.58 20.41
C ARG A 56 24.26 11.09 19.19
N THR A 57 24.33 10.31 18.12
CA THR A 57 25.10 10.63 16.92
C THR A 57 24.18 10.67 15.71
N PRO A 58 24.38 11.61 14.77
CA PRO A 58 23.62 11.62 13.53
C PRO A 58 23.82 10.33 12.74
N ILE A 59 22.78 9.91 12.01
CA ILE A 59 22.80 8.73 11.15
C ILE A 59 22.27 9.06 9.75
N LYS A 60 22.70 8.31 8.74
CA LYS A 60 22.19 8.42 7.38
C LYS A 60 21.51 7.12 6.97
N ILE A 61 20.21 7.18 6.75
CA ILE A 61 19.41 6.10 6.19
C ILE A 61 19.65 6.04 4.68
N SER A 62 20.07 4.89 4.18
CA SER A 62 20.28 4.65 2.75
C SER A 62 19.10 3.99 2.06
N GLY A 63 18.15 3.43 2.82
CA GLY A 63 16.92 2.85 2.29
C GLY A 63 15.99 2.33 3.39
N ILE A 64 14.69 2.40 3.13
CA ILE A 64 13.62 1.76 3.90
C ILE A 64 12.98 0.72 2.96
N SER A 65 12.68 -0.47 3.48
CA SER A 65 12.26 -1.63 2.72
C SER A 65 11.44 -2.58 3.59
N PHE A 66 10.86 -3.60 2.97
CA PHE A 66 10.30 -4.75 3.67
C PHE A 66 11.25 -5.93 3.60
N ASP A 67 11.48 -6.56 4.76
CA ASP A 67 12.01 -7.91 4.82
C ASP A 67 10.81 -8.86 4.77
N VAL A 68 10.69 -9.57 3.65
CA VAL A 68 9.60 -10.51 3.37
C VAL A 68 10.19 -11.91 3.26
N GLY A 69 9.62 -12.86 3.98
CA GLY A 69 10.10 -14.24 3.94
C GLY A 69 9.19 -15.20 4.67
N ARG A 70 9.64 -16.44 4.84
CA ARG A 70 8.88 -17.46 5.57
C ARG A 70 8.92 -17.24 7.08
N ILE A 71 7.96 -17.87 7.77
CA ILE A 71 7.99 -18.12 9.23
C ILE A 71 9.16 -19.09 9.60
N SER A 72 9.91 -19.61 8.62
CA SER A 72 11.02 -20.52 8.87
C SER A 72 12.17 -19.82 9.61
N PRO A 73 12.74 -20.46 10.66
CA PRO A 73 13.93 -19.96 11.35
C PRO A 73 15.17 -19.98 10.44
N LEU A 74 15.15 -20.79 9.37
CA LEU A 74 16.21 -20.84 8.38
C LEU A 74 16.02 -19.68 7.41
N ALA A 75 16.92 -18.69 7.50
CA ALA A 75 16.90 -17.43 6.75
C ALA A 75 17.04 -17.56 5.22
N LEU A 76 16.94 -18.78 4.67
CA LEU A 76 17.27 -19.14 3.30
C LEU A 76 16.29 -18.58 2.25
N GLU A 77 15.14 -18.04 2.67
CA GLU A 77 14.12 -17.51 1.77
C GLU A 77 13.60 -16.14 2.18
N ARG A 78 14.52 -15.27 2.56
CA ARG A 78 14.20 -13.88 2.88
C ARG A 78 14.59 -12.99 1.71
N ARG A 79 13.66 -12.14 1.32
CA ARG A 79 13.85 -11.13 0.28
C ARG A 79 13.68 -9.76 0.91
N THR A 80 14.51 -8.82 0.47
CA THR A 80 14.33 -7.42 0.82
C THR A 80 13.67 -6.74 -0.37
N ILE A 81 12.51 -6.14 -0.15
CA ILE A 81 11.73 -5.45 -1.18
C ILE A 81 11.75 -3.96 -0.84
N ALA A 82 12.44 -3.17 -1.65
CA ALA A 82 12.44 -1.73 -1.53
C ALA A 82 11.30 -1.15 -2.36
N LEU A 83 10.47 -0.31 -1.76
CA LEU A 83 9.36 0.37 -2.42
C LEU A 83 9.56 1.88 -2.36
N ALA A 84 8.96 2.58 -3.32
CA ALA A 84 8.89 4.03 -3.28
C ALA A 84 7.90 4.47 -2.18
N PRO A 85 8.27 5.45 -1.33
CA PRO A 85 7.33 6.05 -0.40
C PRO A 85 6.17 6.73 -1.13
N ILE A 86 4.97 6.52 -0.62
CA ILE A 86 3.77 7.23 -1.07
C ILE A 86 3.89 8.68 -0.58
N PRO A 87 3.79 9.68 -1.48
CA PRO A 87 3.85 11.07 -1.08
C PRO A 87 2.61 11.43 -0.27
N PHE A 88 2.80 11.79 0.98
CA PHE A 88 1.72 12.17 1.87
C PHE A 88 2.16 13.25 2.85
N LYS A 89 1.25 14.17 3.21
CA LYS A 89 1.56 15.28 4.12
C LYS A 89 2.07 14.73 5.47
N GLY A 90 3.16 15.29 5.96
CA GLY A 90 3.79 14.85 7.22
C GLY A 90 4.61 13.54 7.12
N HIS A 91 4.75 12.96 5.92
CA HIS A 91 5.57 11.78 5.68
C HIS A 91 6.70 12.11 4.70
N ALA A 92 7.82 11.41 4.82
CA ALA A 92 8.95 11.58 3.92
C ALA A 92 8.64 10.98 2.55
N THR A 93 8.91 11.73 1.49
CA THR A 93 8.73 11.31 0.09
C THR A 93 9.91 10.46 -0.42
N ARG A 94 10.96 10.31 0.39
CA ARG A 94 12.17 9.55 0.04
C ARG A 94 12.51 8.57 1.15
N ALA A 95 12.90 7.36 0.77
CA ALA A 95 13.36 6.32 1.69
C ALA A 95 14.80 6.56 2.20
N LYS A 96 15.35 7.77 1.97
CA LYS A 96 16.71 8.19 2.34
C LYS A 96 16.59 9.49 3.12
N ALA A 97 17.19 9.53 4.31
CA ALA A 97 17.18 10.70 5.17
C ALA A 97 18.43 10.72 6.04
N ARG A 98 18.89 11.91 6.43
CA ARG A 98 19.80 12.08 7.55
C ARG A 98 18.94 12.37 8.78
N LEU A 99 19.13 11.63 9.86
CA LEU A 99 18.45 11.86 11.13
C LEU A 99 19.47 12.39 12.13
N GLU A 100 19.19 13.53 12.73
CA GLU A 100 19.96 14.03 13.88
C GLU A 100 19.67 13.17 15.12
N PRO A 101 20.41 13.33 16.22
CA PRO A 101 20.14 12.61 17.45
C PRO A 101 18.69 12.79 17.91
N PHE A 102 18.02 11.67 18.24
CA PHE A 102 16.62 11.63 18.72
C PHE A 102 15.53 11.97 17.69
N ASP A 103 15.90 12.33 16.46
CA ASP A 103 14.98 12.55 15.34
C ASP A 103 14.32 11.25 14.87
N GLU A 104 13.18 11.42 14.19
CA GLU A 104 12.50 10.37 13.46
C GLU A 104 12.04 10.80 12.07
N THR A 105 11.85 9.81 11.20
CA THR A 105 11.18 9.96 9.91
C THR A 105 10.13 8.88 9.76
N ALA A 106 9.00 9.22 9.14
CA ALA A 106 7.95 8.27 8.80
C ALA A 106 7.75 8.21 7.29
N VAL A 107 7.53 7.02 6.76
CA VAL A 107 7.14 6.79 5.36
C VAL A 107 5.88 5.94 5.31
N LEU A 108 5.04 6.19 4.29
CA LEU A 108 3.95 5.30 3.91
C LEU A 108 4.40 4.48 2.72
N LEU A 109 4.12 3.18 2.75
CA LEU A 109 4.47 2.23 1.69
C LEU A 109 3.24 1.41 1.32
N ASP A 110 3.06 1.13 0.03
CA ASP A 110 2.06 0.17 -0.43
C ASP A 110 2.50 -1.24 -0.04
N VAL A 111 1.87 -1.79 1.01
CA VAL A 111 2.22 -3.12 1.52
C VAL A 111 1.87 -4.21 0.51
N TRP A 112 0.80 -4.04 -0.24
CA TRP A 112 0.30 -5.06 -1.17
C TRP A 112 1.21 -5.19 -2.39
N ALA A 113 1.84 -4.11 -2.84
CA ALA A 113 2.90 -4.17 -3.84
C ALA A 113 4.09 -5.07 -3.41
N ALA A 114 4.46 -5.06 -2.12
CA ALA A 114 5.50 -5.97 -1.61
C ALA A 114 5.01 -7.42 -1.46
N LEU A 115 3.74 -7.60 -1.05
CA LEU A 115 3.17 -8.91 -0.81
C LEU A 115 2.86 -9.66 -2.11
N HIS A 116 2.44 -8.97 -3.17
CA HIS A 116 2.03 -9.60 -4.43
C HIS A 116 3.13 -10.54 -4.98
N GLU A 117 4.37 -10.07 -5.06
CA GLU A 117 5.50 -10.90 -5.50
C GLU A 117 5.81 -12.06 -4.54
N ALA A 118 5.62 -11.85 -3.24
CA ALA A 118 5.94 -12.84 -2.24
C ALA A 118 4.86 -13.94 -2.11
N LEU A 119 3.60 -13.59 -2.38
CA LEU A 119 2.43 -14.47 -2.28
C LEU A 119 2.22 -15.31 -3.55
N LYS A 120 2.82 -14.97 -4.71
CA LYS A 120 2.78 -15.78 -5.95
C LYS A 120 3.14 -17.26 -5.74
N ALA A 121 3.97 -17.57 -4.75
CA ALA A 121 4.35 -18.93 -4.41
C ALA A 121 3.25 -19.74 -3.69
N GLY A 122 2.08 -19.13 -3.43
CA GLY A 122 0.95 -19.76 -2.74
C GLY A 122 1.23 -20.08 -1.28
N ARG A 123 2.08 -19.30 -0.60
CA ARG A 123 2.55 -19.58 0.76
C ARG A 123 2.36 -18.39 1.69
N THR A 124 2.12 -18.69 2.97
CA THR A 124 2.09 -17.68 4.04
C THR A 124 3.44 -16.99 4.18
N VAL A 125 3.43 -15.66 4.21
CA VAL A 125 4.63 -14.83 4.33
C VAL A 125 4.61 -14.01 5.62
N VAL A 126 5.80 -13.70 6.09
CA VAL A 126 6.05 -12.75 7.17
C VAL A 126 6.65 -11.50 6.58
N LEU A 127 6.08 -10.35 6.95
CA LEU A 127 6.54 -9.04 6.56
C LEU A 127 7.02 -8.25 7.79
N ARG A 128 8.20 -7.64 7.68
CA ARG A 128 8.76 -6.73 8.67
C ARG A 128 9.33 -5.51 7.98
N ALA A 129 9.25 -4.35 8.63
CA ALA A 129 9.97 -3.17 8.17
C ALA A 129 11.48 -3.38 8.37
N SER A 130 12.28 -2.90 7.42
CA SER A 130 13.72 -3.00 7.40
C SER A 130 14.35 -1.70 6.93
N VAL A 131 15.39 -1.24 7.62
CA VAL A 131 16.13 -0.02 7.28
C VAL A 131 17.61 -0.34 7.11
N GLN A 132 18.21 0.20 6.05
CA GLN A 132 19.65 0.18 5.85
C GLN A 132 20.25 1.49 6.32
N VAL A 133 21.22 1.42 7.24
CA VAL A 133 22.00 2.56 7.71
C VAL A 133 23.33 2.59 6.98
N SER A 134 23.74 3.78 6.54
CA SER A 134 25.01 3.98 5.84
C SER A 134 26.19 3.56 6.75
N GLY A 135 27.11 2.76 6.21
CA GLY A 135 28.26 2.24 6.95
C GLY A 135 27.97 1.01 7.81
N GLN A 136 26.72 0.56 7.93
CA GLN A 136 26.39 -0.72 8.54
C GLN A 136 26.27 -1.83 7.49
N ARG A 137 26.72 -3.04 7.82
CA ARG A 137 26.64 -4.21 6.92
C ARG A 137 25.26 -4.87 6.93
N SER A 138 24.57 -4.84 8.08
CA SER A 138 23.26 -5.45 8.25
C SER A 138 22.17 -4.38 8.35
N SER A 139 20.98 -4.71 7.83
CA SER A 139 19.79 -3.90 7.98
C SER A 139 19.18 -4.06 9.37
N THR A 140 18.72 -2.96 9.96
CA THR A 140 17.94 -3.00 11.21
C THR A 140 16.47 -3.23 10.89
N ARG A 141 15.82 -4.14 11.62
CA ARG A 141 14.41 -4.53 11.37
C ARG A 141 13.50 -4.11 12.52
N SER A 142 12.22 -3.92 12.23
CA SER A 142 11.20 -3.73 13.27
C SER A 142 11.15 -4.93 14.22
N PRO A 143 10.78 -4.75 15.51
CA PRO A 143 10.65 -5.86 16.45
C PRO A 143 9.81 -7.02 15.92
N TRP A 144 10.14 -8.25 16.34
CA TRP A 144 9.38 -9.45 15.95
C TRP A 144 7.90 -9.39 16.36
N SER A 145 7.57 -8.64 17.42
CA SER A 145 6.19 -8.41 17.86
C SER A 145 5.37 -7.51 16.93
N GLN A 146 6.02 -6.80 16.02
CA GLN A 146 5.37 -5.93 15.01
C GLN A 146 5.40 -6.56 13.61
N ARG A 147 5.70 -7.85 13.49
CA ARG A 147 5.63 -8.54 12.19
C ARG A 147 4.18 -8.69 11.75
N TRP A 148 3.96 -8.72 10.44
CA TRP A 148 2.69 -9.16 9.87
C TRP A 148 2.83 -10.54 9.28
N THR A 149 1.82 -11.38 9.48
CA THR A 149 1.70 -12.69 8.85
C THR A 149 0.55 -12.60 7.88
N VAL A 150 0.81 -12.85 6.60
CA VAL A 150 -0.19 -12.73 5.54
C VAL A 150 -0.33 -14.06 4.83
N SER A 151 -1.57 -14.56 4.75
CA SER A 151 -1.87 -15.80 4.03
C SER A 151 -2.07 -15.54 2.52
N PRO A 152 -1.88 -16.56 1.65
CA PRO A 152 -2.09 -16.40 0.20
C PRO A 152 -3.50 -15.99 -0.20
N ALA A 153 -4.50 -16.42 0.58
CA ALA A 153 -5.91 -16.12 0.33
C ALA A 153 -6.36 -14.79 0.96
N GLN A 154 -5.45 -14.09 1.64
CA GLN A 154 -5.78 -12.85 2.33
C GLN A 154 -5.84 -11.69 1.35
N LEU A 155 -7.00 -11.03 1.30
CA LEU A 155 -7.25 -9.85 0.45
C LEU A 155 -7.17 -8.52 1.22
N SER A 156 -7.15 -8.58 2.55
CA SER A 156 -7.16 -7.43 3.46
C SER A 156 -6.34 -7.74 4.72
N LEU A 157 -5.57 -6.78 5.23
CA LEU A 157 -4.90 -6.81 6.52
C LEU A 157 -5.89 -6.62 7.68
N ARG A 158 -7.08 -6.10 7.41
CA ARG A 158 -8.21 -6.02 8.34
C ARG A 158 -9.11 -7.26 8.20
N PRO A 159 -9.09 -8.20 9.16
CA PRO A 159 -9.83 -9.47 9.05
C PRO A 159 -11.35 -9.31 9.10
N TRP A 160 -11.86 -8.16 9.52
CA TRP A 160 -13.30 -7.86 9.56
C TRP A 160 -13.80 -7.15 8.29
N ARG A 161 -12.92 -6.71 7.39
CA ARG A 161 -13.32 -6.03 6.15
C ARG A 161 -13.83 -7.08 5.16
N SER A 162 -15.06 -6.93 4.70
CA SER A 162 -15.56 -7.72 3.58
C SER A 162 -14.89 -7.24 2.28
N PRO A 163 -14.29 -8.14 1.49
CA PRO A 163 -13.68 -7.78 0.21
C PRO A 163 -14.78 -7.55 -0.84
N GLU A 164 -15.40 -6.38 -0.80
CA GLU A 164 -16.42 -6.01 -1.80
C GLU A 164 -15.77 -5.72 -3.15
N PRO A 165 -16.37 -6.14 -4.29
CA PRO A 165 -15.79 -5.96 -5.61
C PRO A 165 -15.44 -4.49 -5.93
N ALA A 166 -16.28 -3.54 -5.52
CA ALA A 166 -16.03 -2.12 -5.74
C ALA A 166 -14.80 -1.61 -4.99
N THR A 167 -14.62 -2.06 -3.77
CA THR A 167 -13.46 -1.75 -2.93
C THR A 167 -12.18 -2.32 -3.52
N ILE A 168 -12.20 -3.57 -4.00
CA ILE A 168 -11.06 -4.18 -4.68
C ILE A 168 -10.70 -3.39 -5.94
N ALA A 169 -11.71 -2.99 -6.73
CA ALA A 169 -11.50 -2.20 -7.94
C ALA A 169 -10.91 -0.82 -7.63
N PHE A 170 -11.44 -0.13 -6.61
CA PHE A 170 -10.92 1.14 -6.10
C PHE A 170 -9.44 1.02 -5.72
N GLU A 171 -9.09 0.02 -4.91
CA GLU A 171 -7.71 -0.20 -4.50
C GLU A 171 -6.78 -0.51 -5.67
N ALA A 172 -7.25 -1.29 -6.65
CA ALA A 172 -6.46 -1.61 -7.86
C ALA A 172 -6.17 -0.35 -8.69
N VAL A 173 -7.20 0.47 -8.94
CA VAL A 173 -7.06 1.77 -9.61
C VAL A 173 -6.10 2.67 -8.83
N TRP A 174 -6.26 2.72 -7.51
CA TRP A 174 -5.40 3.54 -6.66
C TRP A 174 -3.94 3.09 -6.70
N ARG A 175 -3.65 1.79 -6.65
CA ARG A 175 -2.26 1.30 -6.72
C ARG A 175 -1.62 1.58 -8.08
N LEU A 176 -2.39 1.55 -9.16
CA LEU A 176 -1.90 1.87 -10.50
C LEU A 176 -1.61 3.36 -10.69
N LEU A 177 -2.37 4.24 -10.04
CA LEU A 177 -2.28 5.70 -10.23
C LEU A 177 -1.56 6.44 -9.10
N GLY A 178 -1.80 6.06 -7.84
CA GLY A 178 -1.35 6.70 -6.61
C GLY A 178 0.15 6.61 -6.31
N LEU A 179 0.93 5.89 -7.14
CA LEU A 179 2.39 5.95 -7.07
C LEU A 179 2.96 7.20 -7.75
N ARG A 180 2.13 7.97 -8.47
CA ARG A 180 2.51 9.23 -9.12
C ARG A 180 1.98 10.40 -8.32
N GLN A 181 2.88 11.26 -7.82
CA GLN A 181 2.54 12.33 -6.86
C GLN A 181 1.46 13.29 -7.36
N ASP A 182 1.27 13.39 -8.67
CA ASP A 182 0.32 14.24 -9.38
C ASP A 182 -1.03 13.56 -9.65
N ALA A 183 -1.16 12.26 -9.41
CA ALA A 183 -2.32 11.46 -9.83
C ALA A 183 -3.19 10.94 -8.68
N HIS A 184 -2.92 11.29 -7.42
CA HIS A 184 -3.72 10.82 -6.28
C HIS A 184 -5.19 11.27 -6.37
N PHE A 185 -5.43 12.53 -6.75
CA PHE A 185 -6.78 13.04 -6.96
C PHE A 185 -7.50 12.29 -8.09
N LEU A 186 -6.78 11.92 -9.15
CA LEU A 186 -7.32 11.15 -10.26
C LEU A 186 -7.66 9.73 -9.84
N ALA A 187 -6.78 9.11 -9.04
CA ALA A 187 -6.99 7.80 -8.46
C ALA A 187 -8.30 7.74 -7.65
N THR A 188 -8.51 8.73 -6.79
CA THR A 188 -9.75 8.85 -6.01
C THR A 188 -10.96 9.06 -6.92
N ALA A 189 -10.90 10.00 -7.86
CA ALA A 189 -12.02 10.31 -8.75
C ALA A 189 -12.45 9.10 -9.62
N ILE A 190 -11.47 8.40 -10.22
CA ILE A 190 -11.72 7.22 -11.05
C ILE A 190 -12.21 6.07 -10.18
N GLY A 191 -11.62 5.88 -9.00
CA GLY A 191 -12.05 4.85 -8.06
C GLY A 191 -13.52 5.04 -7.63
N LEU A 192 -13.92 6.27 -7.32
CA LEU A 192 -15.31 6.61 -6.99
C LEU A 192 -16.26 6.40 -8.18
N ALA A 193 -15.85 6.77 -9.39
CA ALA A 193 -16.64 6.54 -10.60
C ALA A 193 -16.85 5.04 -10.88
N VAL A 194 -15.79 4.24 -10.73
CA VAL A 194 -15.85 2.77 -10.85
C VAL A 194 -16.80 2.18 -9.80
N HIS A 195 -16.71 2.63 -8.56
CA HIS A 195 -17.61 2.18 -7.52
C HIS A 195 -19.08 2.51 -7.84
N SER A 196 -19.38 3.76 -8.18
CA SER A 196 -20.74 4.17 -8.53
C SER A 196 -21.29 3.34 -9.70
N ALA A 197 -20.46 3.01 -10.68
CA ALA A 197 -20.87 2.14 -11.77
C ALA A 197 -21.16 0.70 -11.32
N LEU A 198 -20.35 0.14 -10.41
CA LEU A 198 -20.55 -1.20 -9.85
C LEU A 198 -21.77 -1.29 -8.93
N GLU A 199 -22.12 -0.25 -8.19
CA GLU A 199 -23.37 -0.22 -7.41
C GLU A 199 -24.60 -0.25 -8.31
N ASN A 200 -24.56 0.52 -9.40
CA ASN A 200 -25.67 0.60 -10.35
C ASN A 200 -25.75 -0.61 -11.29
N ALA A 201 -24.62 -1.26 -11.56
CA ALA A 201 -24.48 -2.39 -12.47
C ALA A 201 -23.49 -3.43 -11.93
N PRO A 202 -23.88 -4.25 -10.93
CA PRO A 202 -22.97 -5.18 -10.25
C PRO A 202 -22.43 -6.32 -11.14
N THR A 203 -22.99 -6.50 -12.33
CA THR A 203 -22.55 -7.47 -13.34
C THR A 203 -21.66 -6.86 -14.43
N MET A 204 -21.11 -5.66 -14.23
CA MET A 204 -20.16 -5.06 -15.18
C MET A 204 -18.99 -6.00 -15.45
N THR A 205 -18.67 -6.17 -16.72
CA THR A 205 -17.53 -6.96 -17.14
C THR A 205 -16.22 -6.19 -16.92
N VAL A 206 -15.09 -6.89 -17.03
CA VAL A 206 -13.76 -6.27 -17.01
C VAL A 206 -13.61 -5.26 -18.15
N GLU A 207 -14.22 -5.54 -19.30
CA GLU A 207 -14.21 -4.67 -20.47
C GLU A 207 -15.01 -3.39 -20.22
N ASP A 208 -16.19 -3.50 -19.60
CA ASP A 208 -17.00 -2.34 -19.19
C ASP A 208 -16.24 -1.45 -18.19
N LEU A 209 -15.58 -2.07 -17.20
CA LEU A 209 -14.76 -1.35 -16.21
C LEU A 209 -13.56 -0.68 -16.85
N SER A 210 -12.90 -1.35 -17.79
CA SER A 210 -11.77 -0.77 -18.53
C SER A 210 -12.22 0.42 -19.38
N GLY A 211 -13.35 0.29 -20.08
CA GLY A 211 -13.94 1.37 -20.87
C GLY A 211 -14.33 2.58 -20.02
N LEU A 212 -14.93 2.34 -18.85
CA LEU A 212 -15.25 3.39 -17.88
C LEU A 212 -13.98 4.10 -17.37
N ILE A 213 -12.94 3.34 -17.00
CA ILE A 213 -11.66 3.92 -16.57
C ILE A 213 -11.07 4.78 -17.69
N GLU A 214 -11.06 4.30 -18.93
CA GLU A 214 -10.58 5.06 -20.10
C GLU A 214 -11.40 6.32 -20.36
N GLU A 215 -12.72 6.26 -20.21
CA GLU A 215 -13.61 7.41 -20.34
C GLU A 215 -13.34 8.46 -19.26
N GLN A 216 -13.26 8.05 -17.99
CA GLN A 216 -12.93 8.96 -16.88
C GLN A 216 -11.55 9.58 -17.07
N LEU A 217 -10.57 8.81 -17.54
CA LEU A 217 -9.25 9.33 -17.89
C LEU A 217 -9.29 10.32 -19.05
N ARG A 218 -10.19 10.13 -20.02
CA ARG A 218 -10.42 11.06 -21.13
C ARG A 218 -11.07 12.35 -20.64
N ASP A 219 -12.07 12.27 -19.76
CA ASP A 219 -12.74 13.45 -19.21
C ASP A 219 -11.79 14.27 -18.35
N VAL A 220 -11.01 13.60 -17.51
CA VAL A 220 -9.88 14.19 -16.79
C VAL A 220 -8.91 14.86 -17.75
N ARG A 221 -8.56 14.22 -18.87
CA ARG A 221 -7.66 14.78 -19.88
C ARG A 221 -8.23 16.05 -20.52
N VAL A 222 -9.51 16.06 -20.88
CA VAL A 222 -10.19 17.23 -21.45
C VAL A 222 -10.30 18.36 -20.44
N ALA A 223 -10.58 18.05 -19.17
CA ALA A 223 -10.60 19.02 -18.09
C ALA A 223 -9.19 19.59 -17.80
N ALA A 224 -8.16 18.75 -17.83
CA ALA A 224 -6.77 19.15 -17.63
C ALA A 224 -6.20 19.95 -18.81
N ASP A 225 -6.67 19.73 -20.04
CA ASP A 225 -6.28 20.53 -21.21
C ASP A 225 -6.79 21.98 -21.14
N ARG A 226 -7.76 22.27 -20.25
CA ARG A 226 -8.24 23.62 -19.95
C ARG A 226 -7.36 24.36 -18.91
N ASP A 227 -6.48 23.68 -18.18
CA ASP A 227 -5.58 24.29 -17.19
C ASP A 227 -4.17 23.60 -17.17
N PRO A 228 -3.18 24.12 -17.94
CA PRO A 228 -2.02 23.38 -18.43
C PRO A 228 -0.79 23.12 -17.52
N PRO A 229 -0.61 23.62 -16.27
CA PRO A 229 0.69 23.50 -15.60
C PRO A 229 0.99 22.14 -14.92
N ARG A 230 0.12 21.12 -15.00
CA ARG A 230 0.36 19.79 -14.39
C ARG A 230 0.26 18.69 -15.46
N ARG A 231 1.33 18.48 -16.23
CA ARG A 231 1.28 17.78 -17.53
C ARG A 231 2.15 16.52 -17.63
N LEU A 232 1.70 15.63 -18.52
CA LEU A 232 2.35 14.47 -19.16
C LEU A 232 2.53 13.19 -18.34
N SER A 233 2.92 13.28 -17.06
CA SER A 233 3.06 12.10 -16.20
C SER A 233 1.72 11.36 -16.05
N SER A 234 0.65 12.09 -15.77
CA SER A 234 -0.68 11.54 -15.48
C SER A 234 -1.31 10.84 -16.68
N LEU A 235 -1.04 11.32 -17.91
CA LEU A 235 -1.58 10.78 -19.18
C LEU A 235 -0.90 9.48 -19.63
N VAL A 236 0.40 9.30 -19.36
CA VAL A 236 1.08 8.03 -19.63
C VAL A 236 0.62 6.96 -18.63
N THR A 237 0.27 7.36 -17.40
CA THR A 237 -0.28 6.44 -16.38
C THR A 237 -1.63 5.93 -16.79
N ALA A 238 -2.49 6.85 -17.22
CA ALA A 238 -3.84 6.58 -17.66
C ALA A 238 -3.90 5.42 -18.66
N HIS A 239 -3.05 5.50 -19.69
CA HIS A 239 -2.97 4.49 -20.72
C HIS A 239 -2.41 3.16 -20.21
N GLN A 240 -1.39 3.20 -19.33
CA GLN A 240 -0.81 2.00 -18.72
C GLN A 240 -1.77 1.30 -17.75
N VAL A 241 -2.65 2.05 -17.07
CA VAL A 241 -3.71 1.52 -16.18
C VAL A 241 -4.73 0.75 -17.02
N ALA A 242 -5.28 1.39 -18.05
CA ALA A 242 -6.24 0.76 -18.96
C ALA A 242 -5.65 -0.49 -19.64
N GLU A 243 -4.39 -0.42 -20.07
CA GLU A 243 -3.69 -1.57 -20.66
C GLU A 243 -3.43 -2.69 -19.63
N ALA A 244 -3.08 -2.35 -18.38
CA ALA A 244 -2.89 -3.34 -17.30
C ALA A 244 -4.19 -4.05 -16.91
N PHE A 245 -5.33 -3.34 -16.92
CA PHE A 245 -6.65 -3.96 -16.74
C PHE A 245 -7.01 -4.89 -17.90
N ARG A 246 -6.75 -4.46 -19.15
CA ARG A 246 -7.01 -5.25 -20.35
C ARG A 246 -6.14 -6.50 -20.45
N VAL A 247 -4.87 -6.43 -20.06
CA VAL A 247 -3.90 -7.53 -20.20
C VAL A 247 -3.96 -8.52 -19.03
N ASN A 248 -4.13 -8.04 -17.79
CA ASN A 248 -4.10 -8.93 -16.62
C ASN A 248 -5.48 -9.47 -16.23
N GLY A 249 -6.56 -8.79 -16.65
CA GLY A 249 -7.94 -9.14 -16.31
C GLY A 249 -8.22 -9.04 -14.82
N LEU A 250 -9.31 -8.36 -14.44
CA LEU A 250 -9.89 -8.56 -13.09
C LEU A 250 -10.26 -10.04 -12.84
N GLY A 251 -10.34 -10.87 -13.88
CA GLY A 251 -10.70 -12.28 -13.81
C GLY A 251 -9.82 -13.15 -12.90
N ASN A 252 -8.55 -12.80 -12.66
CA ASN A 252 -7.70 -13.53 -11.69
C ASN A 252 -7.83 -13.00 -10.24
N LEU A 253 -8.46 -11.84 -10.04
CA LEU A 253 -8.71 -11.23 -8.73
C LEU A 253 -10.16 -11.39 -8.24
N VAL A 254 -11.11 -11.58 -9.17
CA VAL A 254 -12.56 -11.65 -8.89
C VAL A 254 -13.09 -13.10 -8.82
N THR A 255 -12.32 -14.12 -9.22
CA THR A 255 -12.64 -15.52 -8.89
C THR A 255 -12.27 -15.82 -7.43
N ALA A 256 -12.91 -15.16 -6.48
CA ALA A 256 -13.02 -15.70 -5.14
C ALA A 256 -13.91 -16.96 -5.21
N PRO A 257 -13.55 -18.07 -4.58
CA PRO A 257 -14.45 -19.22 -4.48
C PRO A 257 -15.70 -18.76 -3.74
N THR A 258 -16.87 -19.10 -4.26
CA THR A 258 -18.15 -19.00 -3.57
C THR A 258 -17.98 -19.65 -2.21
N VAL A 259 -17.88 -18.86 -1.14
CA VAL A 259 -17.84 -19.40 0.22
C VAL A 259 -19.24 -19.92 0.48
N HIS A 260 -19.42 -21.24 0.29
CA HIS A 260 -20.57 -21.93 0.83
C HIS A 260 -20.50 -21.77 2.35
N HIS A 261 -21.33 -20.89 2.89
CA HIS A 261 -21.68 -20.94 4.30
C HIS A 261 -22.43 -22.26 4.52
N SER A 262 -21.70 -23.29 4.93
CA SER A 262 -22.33 -24.44 5.58
C SER A 262 -22.82 -23.98 6.97
N PRO A 263 -24.05 -24.33 7.35
CA PRO A 263 -24.64 -23.98 8.65
C PRO A 263 -23.93 -24.66 9.83
#